data_AF-A0A1I7GDG6-F1
#
_entry.id   AF-A0A1I7GDG6-F1
#
_cell.length_a   1.000
_cell.length_b   1.000
_cell.length_c   1.000
_cell.angle_alpha   90.00
_cell.angle_beta   90.00
_cell.angle_gamma   90.00
#
_symmetry.space_group_name_H-M   'P 1'
#
loop_
_entity.id
_entity.type
_entity.pdbx_description
1 polymer ?
#
loop_
_entity_poly.entity_id
_entity_poly.type
_entity_poly.pdbx_seq_one_letter_code
_entity_poly.pdbx_strand_id
1 'polypeptide(L)'
;MIDNLKLAISENDMIKARKILKDELLEKNYPHEIFKDSLELAVDYNVFQEHDKEILSENPEEWTEEYLSKLKDGLDENFSKERFVKAYYISKKLDSDVNENNSNSLSNLKGKGKNFLHLAEGLAAAVGVGTMVYGALLLNKKIKK
;
A
#
# COMPACT_ATOMS: atom_id res chain seq x y z
N MET A 1 -9.02 15.06 -9.09
CA MET A 1 -8.16 13.91 -8.82
C MET A 1 -8.09 12.97 -10.02
N ILE A 2 -9.02 12.02 -10.20
CA ILE A 2 -8.89 10.96 -11.22
C ILE A 2 -8.71 11.52 -12.63
N ASP A 3 -9.46 12.56 -13.00
CA ASP A 3 -9.32 13.19 -14.32
C ASP A 3 -7.94 13.84 -14.51
N ASN A 4 -7.37 14.42 -13.46
CA ASN A 4 -6.00 14.98 -13.49
C ASN A 4 -4.95 13.88 -13.62
N LEU A 5 -5.17 12.74 -12.94
CA LEU A 5 -4.30 11.57 -13.05
C LEU A 5 -4.33 10.99 -14.46
N LYS A 6 -5.54 10.81 -15.04
CA LYS A 6 -5.73 10.39 -16.43
C LYS A 6 -5.05 11.35 -17.41
N LEU A 7 -5.20 12.65 -17.20
CA LEU A 7 -4.56 13.65 -18.03
C LEU A 7 -3.03 13.53 -17.97
N ALA A 8 -2.44 13.47 -16.78
CA ALA A 8 -0.99 13.31 -16.62
C ALA A 8 -0.46 12.02 -17.27
N ILE A 9 -1.19 10.91 -17.12
CA ILE A 9 -0.89 9.63 -17.78
C ILE A 9 -0.96 9.79 -19.32
N SER A 10 -2.01 10.45 -19.84
CA SER A 10 -2.17 10.66 -21.28
C SER A 10 -1.10 11.58 -21.89
N GLU A 11 -0.57 12.51 -21.09
CA GLU A 11 0.56 13.37 -21.43
C GLU A 11 1.91 12.64 -21.31
N ASN A 12 1.89 11.36 -20.89
CA ASN A 12 3.07 10.56 -20.56
C ASN A 12 3.97 11.20 -19.47
N ASP A 13 3.38 12.05 -18.62
CA ASP A 13 4.08 12.73 -17.53
C ASP A 13 3.93 11.91 -16.24
N MET A 14 4.78 10.88 -16.12
CA MET A 14 4.77 9.97 -14.97
C MET A 14 5.19 10.65 -13.67
N ILE A 15 6.01 11.71 -13.74
CA ILE A 15 6.41 12.48 -12.57
C ILE A 15 5.19 13.21 -12.00
N LYS A 16 4.42 13.87 -12.87
CA LYS A 16 3.17 14.53 -12.50
C LYS A 16 2.11 13.53 -12.02
N ALA A 17 2.01 12.35 -12.64
CA ALA A 17 1.09 11.30 -12.19
C ALA A 17 1.42 10.84 -10.76
N ARG A 18 2.70 10.58 -10.46
CA ARG A 18 3.16 10.20 -9.10
C ARG A 18 2.91 11.30 -8.09
N LYS A 19 3.16 12.55 -8.47
CA LYS A 19 2.88 13.72 -7.62
C LYS A 19 1.39 13.81 -7.29
N ILE A 20 0.50 13.65 -8.27
CA ILE A 20 -0.95 13.64 -8.04
C ILE A 20 -1.35 12.51 -7.07
N LEU A 21 -0.79 11.31 -7.24
CA LEU A 21 -1.05 10.20 -6.32
C LEU A 21 -0.58 10.51 -4.90
N LYS A 22 0.66 11.03 -4.73
CA LYS A 22 1.20 11.41 -3.42
C LYS A 22 0.37 12.51 -2.76
N ASP A 23 0.27 13.66 -3.40
CA ASP A 23 -0.30 14.88 -2.84
C ASP A 23 -1.82 14.74 -2.64
N GLU A 24 -2.52 14.10 -3.57
CA GLU A 24 -3.98 14.00 -3.46
C GLU A 24 -4.40 12.83 -2.57
N LEU A 25 -3.81 11.63 -2.66
CA LEU A 25 -4.32 10.47 -1.90
C LEU A 25 -3.75 10.31 -0.50
N LEU A 26 -2.54 10.80 -0.23
CA LEU A 26 -1.94 10.67 1.10
C LEU A 26 -2.18 11.88 2.01
N GLU A 27 -2.58 13.01 1.45
CA GLU A 27 -2.80 14.25 2.21
C GLU A 27 -4.28 14.64 2.29
N LYS A 28 -5.15 14.12 1.41
CA LYS A 28 -6.59 14.38 1.46
C LYS A 28 -7.35 13.15 1.90
N ASN A 29 -8.41 13.35 2.69
CA ASN A 29 -9.25 12.28 3.20
C ASN A 29 -10.24 11.79 2.12
N TYR A 30 -9.72 11.18 1.04
CA TYR A 30 -10.55 10.63 -0.04
C TYR A 30 -11.27 9.33 0.37
N PRO A 31 -12.47 9.07 -0.20
CA PRO A 31 -13.15 7.78 -0.07
C PRO A 31 -12.28 6.62 -0.55
N HIS A 32 -12.50 5.44 0.02
CA HIS A 32 -11.74 4.25 -0.34
C HIS A 32 -11.95 3.82 -1.80
N GLU A 33 -13.12 4.07 -2.39
CA GLU A 33 -13.36 3.76 -3.81
C GLU A 33 -12.44 4.59 -4.72
N ILE A 34 -12.27 5.88 -4.42
CA ILE A 34 -11.39 6.76 -5.20
C ILE A 34 -9.93 6.30 -5.13
N PHE A 35 -9.49 5.84 -3.95
CA PHE A 35 -8.16 5.25 -3.81
C PHE A 35 -8.00 4.00 -4.67
N LYS A 36 -8.97 3.09 -4.62
CA LYS A 36 -8.93 1.84 -5.38
C LYS A 36 -8.88 2.11 -6.89
N ASP A 37 -9.77 2.95 -7.41
CA ASP A 37 -9.82 3.28 -8.83
C ASP A 37 -8.53 3.95 -9.31
N SER A 38 -7.96 4.83 -8.48
CA SER A 38 -6.69 5.50 -8.80
C SER A 38 -5.50 4.55 -8.77
N LEU A 39 -5.50 3.59 -7.83
CA LEU A 39 -4.47 2.57 -7.73
C LEU A 39 -4.51 1.63 -8.94
N GLU A 40 -5.69 1.15 -9.32
CA GLU A 40 -5.86 0.30 -10.51
C GLU A 40 -5.38 1.02 -11.77
N LEU A 41 -5.80 2.28 -11.95
CA LEU A 41 -5.33 3.09 -13.07
C LEU A 41 -3.80 3.27 -13.06
N ALA A 42 -3.21 3.57 -11.91
CA ALA A 42 -1.76 3.75 -11.82
C ALA A 42 -0.96 2.46 -12.10
N VAL A 43 -1.52 1.29 -11.76
CA VAL A 43 -0.95 -0.02 -12.09
C VAL A 43 -1.01 -0.27 -13.60
N ASP A 44 -2.18 -0.09 -14.22
CA ASP A 44 -2.39 -0.38 -15.64
C ASP A 44 -1.47 0.43 -16.56
N TYR A 45 -1.11 1.64 -16.13
CA TYR A 45 -0.25 2.56 -16.89
C TYR A 45 1.20 2.59 -16.39
N ASN A 46 1.63 1.63 -15.55
CA ASN A 46 3.01 1.51 -15.05
C ASN A 46 3.55 2.81 -14.41
N VAL A 47 2.70 3.53 -13.67
CA VAL A 47 3.09 4.76 -12.97
C VAL A 47 4.08 4.45 -11.85
N PHE A 48 3.92 3.29 -11.19
CA PHE A 48 4.77 2.85 -10.09
C PHE A 48 6.15 2.39 -10.57
N GLN A 49 7.15 2.65 -9.74
CA GLN A 49 8.50 2.12 -9.91
C GLN A 49 8.60 0.74 -9.25
N GLU A 50 9.56 -0.06 -9.70
CA GLU A 50 9.93 -1.30 -9.02
C GLU A 50 10.37 -0.98 -7.59
N HIS A 51 9.92 -1.78 -6.62
CA HIS A 51 10.26 -1.58 -5.22
C HIS A 51 11.75 -1.83 -4.96
N ASP A 52 12.35 -0.99 -4.13
CA ASP A 52 13.78 -1.02 -3.79
C ASP A 52 14.17 -2.13 -2.78
N LYS A 53 13.23 -3.02 -2.46
CA LYS A 53 13.37 -4.15 -1.51
C LYS A 53 13.55 -3.70 -0.06
N GLU A 54 13.16 -2.46 0.26
CA GLU A 54 13.03 -2.03 1.65
C GLU A 54 12.04 -2.94 2.39
N ILE A 55 12.37 -3.32 3.63
CA ILE A 55 11.46 -4.07 4.48
C ILE A 55 10.52 -3.08 5.15
N LEU A 56 9.26 -3.04 4.70
CA LEU A 56 8.22 -2.21 5.30
C LEU A 56 7.68 -2.88 6.57
N SER A 57 7.51 -2.11 7.65
CA SER A 57 7.05 -2.65 8.94
C SER A 57 5.62 -3.18 8.83
N GLU A 58 5.44 -4.45 9.17
CA GLU A 58 4.12 -5.09 9.25
C GLU A 58 3.43 -4.86 10.59
N ASN A 59 4.19 -4.45 11.62
CA ASN A 59 3.69 -4.29 12.98
C ASN A 59 2.84 -3.01 13.12
N PRO A 60 1.53 -3.12 13.43
CA PRO A 60 0.67 -1.94 13.57
C PRO A 60 1.09 -0.99 14.70
N GLU A 61 1.83 -1.45 15.71
CA GLU A 61 2.33 -0.61 16.81
C GLU A 61 3.42 0.37 16.35
N GLU A 62 4.11 0.04 15.25
CA GLU A 62 5.16 0.88 14.65
C GLU A 62 4.58 1.89 13.65
N TRP A 63 3.27 1.83 13.37
CA TRP A 63 2.59 2.73 12.45
C TRP A 63 2.29 4.07 13.12
N THR A 64 3.34 4.85 13.34
CA THR A 64 3.29 6.20 13.93
C THR A 64 3.26 7.28 12.85
N GLU A 65 2.97 8.53 13.24
CA GLU A 65 3.11 9.69 12.33
C GLU A 65 4.54 9.84 11.80
N GLU A 66 5.56 9.56 12.64
CA GLU A 66 6.96 9.58 12.23
C GLU A 66 7.23 8.52 11.15
N TYR A 67 6.70 7.31 11.32
CA TYR A 67 6.84 6.25 10.33
C TYR A 67 6.12 6.59 9.02
N LEU A 68 4.92 7.17 9.10
CA LEU A 68 4.21 7.67 7.93
C LEU A 68 5.01 8.76 7.19
N SER A 69 5.65 9.68 7.92
CA SER A 69 6.52 10.70 7.32
C SER A 69 7.67 10.06 6.54
N LYS A 70 8.36 9.07 7.14
CA LYS A 70 9.43 8.34 6.46
C LYS A 70 8.97 7.66 5.17
N LEU A 71 7.78 7.05 5.18
CA LEU A 71 7.21 6.46 3.96
C LEU A 71 6.90 7.52 2.90
N LYS A 72 6.39 8.69 3.28
CA LYS A 72 6.11 9.81 2.37
C LYS A 72 7.39 10.39 1.75
N ASP A 73 8.45 10.48 2.52
CA ASP A 73 9.77 10.94 2.05
C ASP A 73 10.37 9.90 1.09
N GLY A 74 10.31 8.61 1.46
CA GLY A 74 10.77 7.53 0.59
C GLY A 74 10.04 7.46 -0.75
N LEU A 75 8.77 7.89 -0.82
CA LEU A 75 8.04 7.96 -2.09
C LEU A 75 8.64 8.96 -3.09
N ASP A 76 9.39 9.98 -2.63
CA ASP A 76 10.09 10.90 -3.54
C ASP A 76 11.31 10.24 -4.20
N GLU A 77 11.93 9.28 -3.51
CA GLU A 77 13.11 8.56 -4.02
C GLU A 77 12.72 7.32 -4.86
N ASN A 78 11.77 6.53 -4.35
CA ASN A 78 11.22 5.36 -5.03
C ASN A 78 9.70 5.29 -4.81
N PHE A 79 8.97 5.67 -5.85
CA PHE A 79 7.51 5.65 -5.90
C PHE A 79 6.99 4.24 -6.21
N SER A 80 7.22 3.31 -5.30
CA SER A 80 6.74 1.93 -5.40
C SER A 80 5.30 1.79 -4.92
N LYS A 81 4.60 0.81 -5.50
CA LYS A 81 3.20 0.51 -5.16
C LYS A 81 3.06 0.11 -3.70
N GLU A 82 3.99 -0.71 -3.22
CA GLU A 82 4.06 -1.25 -1.87
C GLU A 82 4.14 -0.13 -0.85
N ARG A 83 5.11 0.78 -1.01
CA ARG A 83 5.28 1.95 -0.15
C ARG A 83 4.06 2.86 -0.19
N PHE A 84 3.51 3.10 -1.38
CA PHE A 84 2.34 3.96 -1.56
C PHE A 84 1.09 3.42 -0.86
N VAL A 85 0.77 2.14 -1.07
CA VAL A 85 -0.36 1.46 -0.44
C VAL A 85 -0.19 1.42 1.08
N LYS A 86 1.03 1.16 1.56
CA LYS A 86 1.33 1.16 2.99
C LYS A 86 1.09 2.53 3.62
N ALA A 87 1.62 3.58 3.00
CA ALA A 87 1.43 4.96 3.46
C ALA A 87 -0.06 5.34 3.55
N TYR A 88 -0.86 4.95 2.55
CA TYR A 88 -2.30 5.22 2.55
C TYR A 88 -3.03 4.53 3.71
N TYR A 89 -2.72 3.26 3.97
CA TYR A 89 -3.42 2.55 5.06
C TYR A 89 -3.01 3.03 6.44
N ILE A 90 -1.74 3.40 6.61
CA ILE A 90 -1.26 4.00 7.87
C ILE A 90 -1.93 5.35 8.10
N SER A 91 -2.05 6.21 7.08
CA SER A 91 -2.73 7.50 7.23
C SER A 91 -4.20 7.33 7.66
N LYS A 92 -4.93 6.38 7.06
CA LYS A 92 -6.31 6.08 7.47
C LYS A 92 -6.44 5.54 8.89
N LYS A 93 -5.49 4.72 9.33
CA LYS A 93 -5.46 4.23 10.72
C LYS A 93 -5.26 5.39 11.69
N LEU A 94 -4.23 6.22 11.45
CA LEU A 94 -3.93 7.37 12.29
C LEU A 94 -5.10 8.36 12.35
N ASP A 95 -5.75 8.65 11.21
CA ASP A 95 -6.97 9.47 11.17
C ASP A 95 -8.11 8.88 12.01
N SER A 96 -8.25 7.55 12.03
CA SER A 96 -9.28 6.85 12.82
C SER A 96 -8.97 6.92 14.31
N ASP A 97 -7.72 6.69 14.70
CA ASP A 97 -7.26 6.72 16.10
C ASP A 97 -7.41 8.14 16.69
N VAL A 98 -7.17 9.20 15.90
CA VAL A 98 -7.39 10.60 16.30
C VAL A 98 -8.88 10.90 16.49
N ASN A 99 -9.74 10.40 15.58
CA ASN A 99 -11.19 10.61 15.68
C ASN A 99 -11.83 9.82 16.83
N GLU A 100 -11.34 8.61 17.14
CA GLU A 100 -11.81 7.80 18.27
C GLU A 100 -11.46 8.45 19.61
N ASN A 101 -10.27 9.04 19.74
CA ASN A 101 -9.87 9.81 20.93
C ASN A 101 -10.65 11.13 21.10
N ASN A 102 -11.32 11.63 20.06
CA ASN A 102 -12.16 12.83 20.10
C ASN A 102 -13.66 12.53 20.22
N SER A 103 -14.09 11.27 20.10
CA SER A 103 -15.51 10.90 20.09
C SER A 103 -15.81 9.79 21.11
N ASN A 104 -16.30 10.20 22.28
CA ASN A 104 -17.24 9.37 23.03
C ASN A 104 -18.49 9.18 22.16
N SER A 105 -18.51 8.11 21.37
CA SER A 105 -19.66 7.48 20.69
C SER A 105 -19.38 7.23 19.20
N LEU A 106 -18.87 6.04 18.85
CA LEU A 106 -19.34 5.30 17.68
C LEU A 106 -18.94 3.81 17.74
N SER A 107 -19.73 3.02 18.43
CA SER A 107 -19.59 1.56 18.60
C SER A 107 -19.81 0.73 17.31
N ASN A 108 -19.71 1.30 16.11
CA ASN A 108 -20.02 0.63 14.85
C ASN A 108 -18.81 0.23 13.98
N LEU A 109 -17.57 0.55 14.35
CA LEU A 109 -16.38 0.20 13.55
C LEU A 109 -15.61 -1.03 14.03
N LYS A 110 -15.96 -1.59 15.20
CA LYS A 110 -15.27 -2.75 15.81
C LYS A 110 -15.33 -4.04 14.96
N GLY A 111 -16.18 -4.09 13.93
CA GLY A 111 -16.27 -5.21 12.99
C GLY A 111 -15.37 -5.11 11.75
N LYS A 112 -14.83 -3.93 11.40
CA LYS A 112 -14.17 -3.71 10.10
C LYS A 112 -12.64 -3.86 10.12
N GLY A 113 -12.01 -3.69 11.30
CA GLY A 113 -10.55 -3.80 11.45
C GLY A 113 -9.96 -5.19 11.18
N LYS A 114 -10.72 -6.27 11.44
CA LYS A 114 -10.29 -7.65 11.16
C LYS A 114 -10.27 -7.96 9.66
N ASN A 115 -11.21 -7.39 8.90
CA ASN A 115 -11.27 -7.57 7.45
C ASN A 115 -10.21 -6.72 6.74
N PHE A 116 -9.77 -5.61 7.36
CA PHE A 116 -8.74 -4.71 6.83
C PHE A 116 -7.33 -5.32 6.90
N LEU A 117 -6.99 -5.98 8.03
CA LEU A 117 -5.75 -6.75 8.15
C LEU A 117 -5.68 -7.89 7.13
N HIS A 118 -6.77 -8.62 6.94
CA HIS A 118 -6.82 -9.70 5.93
C HIS A 118 -6.79 -9.20 4.48
N LEU A 119 -7.31 -7.99 4.19
CA LEU A 119 -7.19 -7.39 2.85
C LEU A 119 -5.76 -6.93 2.57
N ALA A 120 -5.07 -6.41 3.58
CA ALA A 120 -3.66 -6.03 3.50
C ALA A 120 -2.74 -7.26 3.36
N GLU A 121 -2.99 -8.34 4.11
CA GLU A 121 -2.33 -9.64 3.91
C GLU A 121 -2.61 -10.23 2.53
N GLY A 122 -3.87 -10.17 2.06
CA GLY A 122 -4.27 -10.71 0.76
C GLY A 122 -3.66 -9.96 -0.42
N LEU A 123 -3.50 -8.64 -0.32
CA LEU A 123 -2.80 -7.83 -1.33
C LEU A 123 -1.28 -8.01 -1.27
N ALA A 124 -0.69 -8.16 -0.09
CA ALA A 124 0.75 -8.45 0.06
C ALA A 124 1.12 -9.84 -0.47
N ALA A 125 0.27 -10.86 -0.26
CA ALA A 125 0.47 -12.21 -0.79
C ALA A 125 0.28 -12.29 -2.33
N ALA A 126 -0.45 -11.35 -2.93
CA ALA A 126 -0.63 -11.26 -4.38
C ALA A 126 0.56 -10.60 -5.11
N VAL A 127 1.51 -9.99 -4.40
CA VAL A 127 2.82 -9.56 -4.93
C VAL A 127 3.77 -10.77 -4.94
N GLY A 128 3.33 -11.83 -5.59
CA GLY A 128 4.04 -13.10 -5.65
C GLY A 128 5.08 -13.14 -6.77
N VAL A 129 6.30 -13.54 -6.39
CA VAL A 129 7.20 -14.39 -7.17
C VAL A 129 8.00 -13.72 -8.29
N GLY A 130 9.11 -13.12 -7.88
CA GLY A 130 10.24 -12.81 -8.76
C GLY A 130 11.55 -13.41 -8.24
N THR A 131 11.68 -14.75 -8.14
CA THR A 131 12.97 -15.47 -8.29
C THR A 131 12.74 -16.97 -8.56
N MET A 132 13.10 -17.43 -9.77
CA MET A 132 13.37 -18.84 -10.08
C MET A 132 14.79 -19.19 -9.61
N VAL A 133 15.06 -20.38 -9.04
CA VAL A 133 16.25 -21.22 -9.35
C VAL A 133 15.99 -22.70 -9.01
N TYR A 134 16.36 -23.54 -9.97
CA TYR A 134 16.50 -25.00 -10.02
C TYR A 134 17.46 -25.61 -8.95
N GLY A 135 17.12 -26.80 -8.42
CA GLY A 135 18.04 -27.70 -7.69
C GLY A 135 17.75 -27.76 -6.17
N ALA A 136 17.46 -28.90 -5.55
CA ALA A 136 18.05 -30.21 -5.75
C ALA A 136 17.01 -31.36 -5.68
N LEU A 137 17.00 -32.16 -6.75
CA LEU A 137 16.92 -33.62 -6.62
C LEU A 137 18.12 -34.05 -5.77
N LEU A 138 17.89 -34.79 -4.68
CA LEU A 138 18.55 -36.06 -4.37
C LEU A 138 18.22 -36.53 -2.94
N LEU A 139 17.61 -37.73 -2.88
CA LEU A 139 17.77 -38.77 -1.86
C LEU A 139 17.19 -38.45 -0.46
N ASN A 140 16.32 -39.26 0.16
CA ASN A 140 16.07 -40.68 -0.05
C ASN A 140 14.71 -41.06 0.54
N LYS A 141 13.95 -41.81 -0.25
CA LYS A 141 12.91 -42.72 0.22
C LYS A 141 13.45 -43.55 1.40
N LYS A 142 12.87 -43.40 2.58
CA LYS A 142 12.69 -44.51 3.54
C LYS A 142 11.32 -44.42 4.18
N ILE A 143 10.33 -44.90 3.43
CA ILE A 143 9.07 -45.39 3.99
C ILE A 143 9.30 -46.87 4.36
N LYS A 144 9.06 -47.16 5.64
CA LYS A 144 8.60 -48.41 6.25
C LYS A 144 9.31 -49.73 5.90
N LYS A 145 9.80 -50.39 6.95
CA LYS A 145 9.17 -51.63 7.39
C LYS A 145 9.06 -51.62 8.90
#